data_AF-A0AAD9R8P0-F1
#
_entry.id   AF-A0AAD9R8P0-F1
#
_cell.length_a   1.000
_cell.length_b   1.000
_cell.length_c   1.000
_cell.angle_alpha   90.00
_cell.angle_beta   90.00
_cell.angle_gamma   90.00
#
_symmetry.space_group_name_H-M   'P 1'
#
loop_
_entity.id
_entity.type
_entity.pdbx_description
1 polymer ?
#
loop_
_entity_poly.entity_id
_entity_poly.type
_entity_poly.pdbx_seq_one_letter_code
_entity_poly.pdbx_strand_id
1 'polypeptide(L)'
;MEKITNLSDSVKVIAWNRRVLRISGIWPLDIWDLIFLPYFTYGCLIISTGLLSLLDNFSNFDYVLSNLTENMLMLTTLTKVATFRINGRSIGQFLKEIQQDFSDESYKNAKEKGIFFYYNKLSYKFVTITIPLMSFVLIAYFLQAAASSVI
;
A
#
# COMPACT_ATOMS: atom_id res chain seq x y z
N MET A 1 14.21 22.92 20.42
CA MET A 1 14.70 22.03 19.34
C MET A 1 13.72 20.90 19.03
N GLU A 2 13.07 20.29 20.03
CA GLU A 2 12.08 19.20 19.83
C GLU A 2 10.87 19.58 18.93
N LYS A 3 10.45 20.86 18.94
CA LYS A 3 9.35 21.39 18.09
C LYS A 3 9.59 21.29 16.57
N ILE A 4 10.83 21.51 16.12
CA ILE A 4 11.16 21.60 14.67
C ILE A 4 11.32 20.19 14.07
N THR A 5 11.84 19.25 14.86
CA THR A 5 11.96 17.84 14.49
C THR A 5 10.60 17.17 14.30
N ASN A 6 9.60 17.49 15.12
CA ASN A 6 8.31 16.79 15.13
C ASN A 6 7.38 17.15 13.96
N LEU A 7 7.39 18.41 13.50
CA LEU A 7 6.68 18.81 12.29
C LEU A 7 7.31 18.18 11.03
N SER A 8 8.64 18.04 11.04
CA SER A 8 9.37 17.35 9.98
C SER A 8 8.96 15.88 9.85
N ASP A 9 8.57 15.22 10.94
CA ASP A 9 8.21 13.80 10.94
C ASP A 9 6.84 13.54 10.31
N SER A 10 5.89 14.47 10.42
CA SER A 10 4.59 14.35 9.75
C SER A 10 4.67 14.48 8.24
N VAL A 11 5.51 15.40 7.78
CA VAL A 11 5.86 15.52 6.35
C VAL A 11 6.58 14.26 5.87
N LYS A 12 7.39 13.61 6.71
CA LYS A 12 8.10 12.36 6.36
C LYS A 12 7.14 11.18 6.15
N VAL A 13 6.06 11.04 6.91
CA VAL A 13 5.08 9.94 6.70
C VAL A 13 4.47 10.02 5.31
N ILE A 14 3.99 11.21 4.94
CA ILE A 14 3.40 11.44 3.62
C ILE A 14 4.45 11.27 2.53
N ALA A 15 5.68 11.72 2.75
CA ALA A 15 6.78 11.53 1.80
C ALA A 15 7.11 10.03 1.59
N TRP A 16 7.10 9.22 2.65
CA TRP A 16 7.31 7.78 2.57
C TRP A 16 6.17 7.07 1.82
N ASN A 17 4.92 7.38 2.18
CA ASN A 17 3.75 6.85 1.47
C ASN A 17 3.77 7.26 -0.01
N ARG A 18 4.17 8.50 -0.31
CA ARG A 18 4.37 8.98 -1.68
C ARG A 18 5.41 8.16 -2.42
N ARG A 19 6.56 7.88 -1.82
CA ARG A 19 7.62 7.07 -2.45
C ARG A 19 7.13 5.68 -2.82
N VAL A 20 6.44 5.00 -1.90
CA VAL A 20 5.93 3.64 -2.13
C VAL A 20 4.83 3.62 -3.20
N LEU A 21 3.81 4.47 -3.05
CA LEU A 21 2.66 4.47 -3.96
C LEU A 21 2.99 5.03 -5.35
N ARG A 22 4.07 5.81 -5.49
CA ARG A 22 4.53 6.31 -6.78
C ARG A 22 5.20 5.22 -7.61
N ILE A 23 5.83 4.22 -6.99
CA ILE A 23 6.43 3.07 -7.71
C ILE A 23 5.35 2.31 -8.50
N SER A 24 4.14 2.19 -7.94
CA SER A 24 3.00 1.54 -8.60
C SER A 24 2.12 2.50 -9.43
N GLY A 25 2.47 3.79 -9.51
CA GLY A 25 1.69 4.80 -10.24
C GLY A 25 0.34 5.17 -9.58
N ILE A 26 0.13 4.77 -8.33
CA ILE A 26 -1.15 4.87 -7.60
C ILE A 26 -1.32 6.23 -6.90
N TRP A 27 -0.21 6.94 -6.61
CA TRP A 27 -0.23 8.17 -5.81
C TRP A 27 -1.30 9.19 -6.27
N PRO A 28 -2.15 9.72 -5.37
CA PRO A 28 -3.36 10.46 -5.77
C PRO A 28 -3.06 11.89 -6.25
N LEU A 29 -1.93 12.48 -5.86
CA LEU A 29 -1.53 13.83 -6.31
C LEU A 29 -0.77 13.82 -7.63
N ASP A 30 -0.17 12.68 -8.01
CA ASP A 30 0.61 12.53 -9.23
C ASP A 30 0.05 11.32 -9.99
N ILE A 31 -0.85 11.57 -10.95
CA ILE A 31 -1.51 10.54 -11.74
C ILE A 31 -0.58 10.11 -12.88
N TRP A 32 0.07 8.95 -12.74
CA TRP A 32 1.01 8.41 -13.75
C TRP A 32 0.40 7.20 -14.46
N ASP A 33 -0.44 7.45 -15.47
CA ASP A 33 -1.13 6.37 -16.22
C ASP A 33 -0.15 5.41 -16.91
N LEU A 34 1.00 5.91 -17.37
CA LEU A 34 2.05 5.10 -18.02
C LEU A 34 2.66 4.04 -17.11
N ILE A 35 2.66 4.25 -15.79
CA ILE A 35 3.16 3.27 -14.81
C ILE A 35 2.01 2.43 -14.28
N PHE A 36 0.86 3.05 -14.02
CA PHE A 36 -0.30 2.38 -13.46
C PHE A 36 -0.89 1.32 -14.40
N LEU A 37 -1.05 1.65 -15.69
CA LEU A 37 -1.69 0.77 -16.66
C LEU A 37 -0.97 -0.59 -16.77
N PRO A 38 0.36 -0.67 -17.04
CA PRO A 38 1.05 -1.95 -17.12
C PRO A 38 1.06 -2.70 -15.78
N TYR A 39 1.18 -1.98 -14.65
CA TYR A 39 1.12 -2.60 -13.32
C TYR A 39 -0.24 -3.27 -13.05
N PHE A 40 -1.33 -2.55 -13.36
CA PHE A 40 -2.68 -3.03 -13.13
C PHE A 40 -3.06 -4.16 -14.08
N THR A 41 -2.74 -4.03 -15.37
CA THR A 41 -3.01 -5.11 -16.35
C THR A 41 -2.22 -6.36 -16.04
N TYR A 42 -0.95 -6.24 -15.63
CA TYR A 42 -0.15 -7.38 -15.18
C TYR A 42 -0.80 -8.12 -14.01
N GLY A 43 -1.30 -7.39 -13.01
CA GLY A 43 -2.07 -7.99 -11.90
C GLY A 43 -3.32 -8.74 -12.38
N CYS A 44 -4.10 -8.15 -13.28
CA CYS A 44 -5.30 -8.79 -13.84
C CYS A 44 -4.98 -10.07 -14.60
N LEU A 45 -3.86 -10.08 -15.34
CA LEU A 45 -3.39 -11.27 -16.05
C LEU A 45 -3.03 -12.39 -15.07
N ILE A 46 -2.33 -12.08 -13.97
CA ILE A 46 -2.00 -13.10 -12.95
C ILE A 46 -3.27 -13.75 -12.37
N ILE A 47 -4.25 -12.95 -11.97
CA ILE A 47 -5.52 -13.49 -11.43
C ILE A 47 -6.22 -14.36 -12.49
N SER A 48 -6.22 -13.91 -13.74
CA SER A 48 -6.84 -14.65 -14.84
C SER A 48 -6.15 -16.01 -15.06
N THR A 49 -4.82 -16.05 -15.03
CA THR A 49 -4.07 -17.31 -15.10
C THR A 49 -4.32 -18.21 -13.88
N GLY A 50 -4.44 -17.62 -12.68
CA GLY A 50 -4.77 -18.36 -11.46
C GLY A 50 -6.14 -19.03 -11.53
N LEU A 51 -7.14 -18.31 -12.05
CA LEU A 51 -8.50 -18.84 -12.27
C LEU A 51 -8.53 -19.96 -13.32
N LEU A 52 -7.82 -19.80 -14.45
CA LEU A 52 -7.71 -20.86 -15.46
C LEU A 52 -7.07 -22.13 -14.87
N SER A 53 -5.97 -21.97 -14.13
CA SER A 53 -5.28 -23.08 -13.47
C SER A 53 -6.15 -23.78 -12.41
N LEU A 54 -7.06 -23.04 -11.77
CA LEU A 54 -8.03 -23.60 -10.84
C LEU A 54 -9.10 -24.44 -11.54
N LEU A 55 -9.55 -24.03 -12.73
CA LEU A 55 -10.50 -24.81 -13.53
C LEU A 55 -9.90 -26.16 -13.97
N ASP A 56 -8.63 -26.16 -14.38
CA ASP A 56 -7.93 -27.36 -14.84
C ASP A 56 -7.66 -28.37 -13.70
N ASN A 57 -7.48 -27.89 -12.47
CA ASN A 57 -7.11 -28.71 -11.31
C ASN A 57 -8.22 -28.81 -10.26
N PHE A 58 -9.48 -28.58 -10.65
CA PHE A 58 -10.61 -28.50 -9.73
C PHE A 58 -10.85 -29.78 -8.92
N SER A 59 -10.41 -30.94 -9.43
CA SER A 59 -10.53 -32.23 -8.74
C SER A 59 -9.58 -32.38 -7.54
N ASN A 60 -8.54 -31.56 -7.44
CA ASN A 60 -7.58 -31.60 -6.33
C ASN A 60 -7.96 -30.53 -5.29
N PHE A 61 -8.58 -30.95 -4.19
CA PHE A 61 -9.07 -30.05 -3.15
C PHE A 61 -7.96 -29.21 -2.50
N ASP A 62 -6.80 -29.80 -2.20
CA ASP A 62 -5.68 -29.09 -1.58
C ASP A 62 -5.14 -28.00 -2.51
N TYR A 63 -5.07 -28.30 -3.81
CA TYR A 63 -4.70 -27.32 -4.82
C TYR A 63 -5.73 -26.19 -4.93
N VAL A 64 -7.02 -26.52 -4.97
CA VAL A 64 -8.10 -25.54 -5.04
C VAL A 64 -8.06 -24.58 -3.86
N LEU A 65 -7.87 -25.09 -2.64
CA LEU A 65 -7.82 -24.28 -1.42
C LEU A 65 -6.61 -23.33 -1.42
N SER A 66 -5.44 -23.84 -1.78
CA SER A 66 -4.21 -23.04 -1.89
C SER A 66 -4.35 -21.95 -2.96
N ASN A 67 -4.80 -22.32 -4.16
CA ASN A 67 -4.99 -21.40 -5.28
C ASN A 67 -6.05 -20.31 -4.96
N LEU A 68 -7.18 -20.66 -4.34
CA LEU A 68 -8.19 -19.68 -3.92
C LEU A 68 -7.64 -18.69 -2.90
N THR A 69 -6.87 -19.17 -1.93
CA THR A 69 -6.27 -18.32 -0.89
C THR A 69 -5.36 -17.27 -1.51
N GLU A 70 -4.48 -17.69 -2.42
CA GLU A 70 -3.56 -16.78 -3.13
C GLU A 70 -4.31 -15.81 -4.06
N ASN A 71 -5.26 -16.30 -4.85
CA ASN A 71 -6.05 -15.46 -5.76
C ASN A 71 -6.95 -14.47 -5.01
N MET A 72 -7.54 -14.83 -3.87
CA MET A 72 -8.31 -13.89 -3.06
C MET A 72 -7.43 -12.78 -2.47
N LEU A 73 -6.22 -13.09 -2.02
CA LEU A 73 -5.27 -12.08 -1.54
C LEU A 73 -4.87 -11.11 -2.66
N MET A 74 -4.61 -11.61 -3.87
CA MET A 74 -4.35 -10.76 -5.03
C MET A 74 -5.57 -9.93 -5.44
N LEU A 75 -6.76 -10.52 -5.47
CA LEU A 75 -8.00 -9.85 -5.86
C LEU A 75 -8.35 -8.72 -4.90
N THR A 76 -8.24 -8.95 -3.58
CA THR A 76 -8.47 -7.92 -2.57
C THR A 76 -7.46 -6.78 -2.68
N THR A 77 -6.19 -7.10 -3.00
CA THR A 77 -5.16 -6.09 -3.25
C THR A 77 -5.50 -5.26 -4.49
N LEU A 78 -5.81 -5.90 -5.62
CA LEU A 78 -6.17 -5.20 -6.86
C LEU A 78 -7.44 -4.36 -6.71
N THR A 79 -8.43 -4.85 -5.97
CA THR A 79 -9.67 -4.10 -5.67
C THR A 79 -9.36 -2.84 -4.87
N LYS A 80 -8.48 -2.91 -3.86
CA LYS A 80 -8.02 -1.74 -3.10
C LYS A 80 -7.29 -0.74 -3.99
N VAL A 81 -6.40 -1.23 -4.85
CA VAL A 81 -5.67 -0.40 -5.83
C VAL A 81 -6.64 0.31 -6.79
N ALA A 82 -7.60 -0.40 -7.35
CA ALA A 82 -8.62 0.15 -8.23
C ALA A 82 -9.49 1.21 -7.51
N THR A 83 -9.98 0.88 -6.31
CA THR A 83 -10.77 1.80 -5.48
C THR A 83 -9.99 3.07 -5.16
N PHE A 84 -8.71 2.94 -4.80
CA PHE A 84 -7.84 4.08 -4.52
C PHE A 84 -7.63 4.95 -5.77
N ARG A 85 -7.52 4.31 -6.96
CA ARG A 85 -7.37 5.03 -8.23
C ARG A 85 -8.64 5.78 -8.61
N ILE A 86 -9.81 5.13 -8.53
CA ILE A 86 -11.10 5.74 -8.84
C ILE A 86 -11.37 6.93 -7.92
N ASN A 87 -11.12 6.77 -6.63
CA ASN A 87 -11.29 7.82 -5.63
C ASN A 87 -10.08 8.76 -5.51
N GLY A 88 -9.12 8.68 -6.44
CA GLY A 88 -7.83 9.38 -6.33
C GLY A 88 -7.98 10.90 -6.23
N ARG A 89 -8.99 11.49 -6.89
CA ARG A 89 -9.26 12.94 -6.79
C ARG A 89 -9.69 13.35 -5.38
N SER A 90 -10.66 12.64 -4.80
CA SER A 90 -11.17 12.93 -3.45
C SER A 90 -10.11 12.68 -2.38
N ILE A 91 -9.35 11.58 -2.52
CA ILE A 91 -8.22 11.28 -1.63
C ILE A 91 -7.13 12.35 -1.77
N GLY A 92 -6.86 12.83 -2.99
CA GLY A 92 -5.90 13.88 -3.26
C GLY A 92 -6.32 15.23 -2.65
N GLN A 93 -7.60 15.59 -2.72
CA GLN A 93 -8.14 16.79 -2.06
C GLN A 93 -8.00 16.69 -0.54
N PHE A 94 -8.45 15.59 0.05
CA PHE A 94 -8.29 15.31 1.48
C PHE A 94 -6.83 15.39 1.94
N LEU A 95 -5.90 14.86 1.13
CA LEU A 95 -4.47 14.92 1.45
C LEU A 95 -3.92 16.36 1.38
N LYS A 96 -4.42 17.19 0.46
CA LYS A 96 -4.04 18.62 0.39
C LYS A 96 -4.53 19.40 1.59
N GLU A 97 -5.76 19.15 2.04
CA GLU A 97 -6.33 19.75 3.25
C GLU A 97 -5.49 19.39 4.48
N ILE A 98 -5.20 18.09 4.67
CA ILE A 98 -4.29 17.63 5.72
C ILE A 98 -2.91 18.30 5.60
N GLN A 99 -2.40 18.47 4.38
CA GLN A 99 -1.11 19.11 4.16
C GLN A 99 -1.10 20.58 4.57
N GLN A 100 -2.19 21.30 4.31
CA GLN A 100 -2.35 22.70 4.71
C GLN A 100 -2.50 22.83 6.23
N ASP A 101 -3.18 21.88 6.86
CA ASP A 101 -3.35 21.80 8.32
C ASP A 101 -2.06 21.47 9.08
N PHE A 102 -0.99 21.04 8.41
CA PHE A 102 0.34 20.96 9.05
C PHE A 102 0.97 22.34 9.28
N SER A 103 0.42 23.44 8.76
CA SER A 103 0.93 24.77 9.11
C SER A 103 0.66 25.06 10.59
N ASP A 104 1.67 25.59 11.29
CA ASP A 104 1.65 25.78 12.76
C ASP A 104 0.52 26.73 13.24
N GLU A 105 -0.16 27.42 12.33
CA GLU A 105 -1.22 28.41 12.54
C GLU A 105 -2.64 27.81 12.64
N SER A 106 -2.88 26.58 12.19
CA SER A 106 -4.24 25.98 12.18
C SER A 106 -4.68 25.37 13.53
N TYR A 107 -3.76 25.14 14.47
CA TYR A 107 -4.10 24.46 15.74
C TYR A 107 -4.60 25.45 16.80
N LYS A 108 -5.85 25.28 17.24
CA LYS A 108 -6.48 26.18 18.22
C LYS A 108 -5.90 26.03 19.62
N ASN A 109 -5.35 24.85 19.96
CA ASN A 109 -4.85 24.57 21.30
C ASN A 109 -3.70 23.56 21.35
N ALA A 110 -2.85 23.67 22.37
CA ALA A 110 -1.71 22.76 22.59
C ALA A 110 -2.13 21.28 22.76
N LYS A 111 -3.36 21.03 23.27
CA LYS A 111 -3.92 19.68 23.44
C LYS A 111 -4.25 19.01 22.10
N GLU A 112 -4.88 19.74 21.19
CA GLU A 112 -5.23 19.27 19.84
C GLU A 112 -3.96 18.91 19.05
N LYS A 113 -2.97 19.80 19.12
CA LYS A 113 -1.64 19.60 18.56
C LYS A 113 -0.94 18.34 19.12
N GLY A 114 -1.03 18.10 20.44
CA GLY A 114 -0.49 16.90 21.07
C GLY A 114 -1.12 15.59 20.58
N ILE A 115 -2.43 15.57 20.39
CA ILE A 115 -3.17 14.41 19.86
C ILE A 115 -2.75 14.12 18.42
N PHE A 116 -2.72 15.17 17.59
CA PHE A 116 -2.30 15.07 16.20
C PHE A 116 -0.90 14.48 16.05
N PHE A 117 0.05 14.96 16.87
CA PHE A 117 1.41 14.43 16.88
C PHE A 117 1.49 12.97 17.32
N TYR A 118 0.70 12.57 18.32
CA TYR A 118 0.65 11.18 18.76
C TYR A 118 0.22 10.23 17.64
N TYR A 119 -0.87 10.55 16.93
CA TYR A 119 -1.34 9.76 15.80
C TYR A 119 -0.36 9.74 14.64
N ASN A 120 0.27 10.87 14.33
CA ASN A 120 1.26 10.92 13.28
C ASN A 120 2.51 10.07 13.59
N LYS A 121 2.99 10.10 14.85
CA LYS A 121 4.10 9.24 15.30
C LYS A 121 3.73 7.76 15.23
N LEU A 122 2.49 7.42 15.56
CA LEU A 122 1.97 6.06 15.43
C LEU A 122 1.93 5.62 13.95
N SER A 123 1.43 6.49 13.06
CA SER A 123 1.40 6.24 11.62
C SER A 123 2.81 6.04 11.04
N TYR A 124 3.78 6.87 11.44
CA TYR A 124 5.17 6.69 11.03
C TYR A 124 5.74 5.34 11.44
N LYS A 125 5.53 4.93 12.70
CA LYS A 125 5.97 3.62 13.20
C LYS A 125 5.31 2.48 12.43
N PHE A 126 4.01 2.59 12.17
CA PHE A 126 3.28 1.60 11.39
C PHE A 126 3.90 1.42 10.01
N VAL A 127 4.07 2.52 9.25
CA VAL A 127 4.66 2.47 7.90
C VAL A 127 6.09 1.92 7.94
N THR A 128 6.90 2.35 8.91
CA THR A 128 8.31 1.94 9.05
C THR A 128 8.46 0.46 9.40
N ILE A 129 7.49 -0.15 10.10
CA ILE A 129 7.52 -1.58 10.47
C ILE A 129 6.86 -2.45 9.40
N THR A 130 5.70 -2.02 8.89
CA THR A 130 4.90 -2.82 7.95
C THR A 130 5.61 -3.00 6.62
N ILE A 131 6.24 -1.95 6.07
CA ILE A 131 6.95 -2.06 4.79
C ILE A 131 8.05 -3.13 4.81
N PRO A 132 9.05 -3.08 5.71
CA PRO A 132 10.12 -4.09 5.72
C PRO A 132 9.59 -5.49 6.07
N LEU A 133 8.57 -5.59 6.92
CA LEU A 133 7.95 -6.88 7.22
C LEU A 133 7.31 -7.49 5.96
N MET A 134 6.54 -6.71 5.19
CA MET A 134 5.94 -7.17 3.95
C MET A 134 6.99 -7.53 2.90
N SER A 135 8.07 -6.74 2.80
CA SER A 135 9.22 -7.08 1.95
C SER A 135 9.89 -8.39 2.37
N PHE A 136 10.06 -8.62 3.67
CA PHE A 136 10.63 -9.86 4.19
C PHE A 136 9.74 -11.07 3.87
N VAL A 137 8.42 -10.96 4.08
CA VAL A 137 7.46 -12.01 3.72
C VAL A 137 7.53 -12.32 2.22
N LEU A 138 7.61 -11.31 1.37
CA LEU A 138 7.73 -11.48 -0.07
C LEU A 138 9.03 -12.22 -0.45
N ILE A 139 10.16 -11.80 0.12
CA ILE A 139 11.46 -12.46 -0.11
C ILE A 139 11.41 -13.91 0.37
N ALA A 140 10.86 -14.17 1.55
CA ALA A 140 10.73 -15.52 2.09
C ALA A 140 9.85 -16.41 1.20
N TYR A 141 8.75 -15.88 0.68
CA TYR A 141 7.88 -16.60 -0.26
C TYR A 141 8.62 -17.00 -1.54
N PHE A 142 9.37 -16.07 -2.14
CA PHE A 142 10.18 -16.38 -3.33
C PHE A 142 11.34 -17.35 -3.04
N LEU A 143 11.99 -17.24 -1.87
CA LEU A 143 13.03 -18.16 -1.47
C LEU A 143 12.48 -19.59 -1.26
N GLN A 144 11.31 -19.71 -0.65
CA GLN A 144 10.63 -20.99 -0.47
C GLN A 144 10.29 -21.62 -1.84
N ALA A 145 9.70 -20.84 -2.75
CA ALA A 145 9.36 -21.31 -4.09
C ALA A 145 10.61 -21.76 -4.87
N ALA A 146 11.71 -21.01 -4.77
CA ALA A 146 12.99 -21.38 -5.37
C ALA A 146 13.53 -22.69 -4.77
N ALA A 147 13.52 -22.83 -3.45
CA ALA A 147 14.00 -24.04 -2.77
C ALA A 147 13.17 -25.29 -3.14
N SER A 148 11.85 -25.17 -3.25
CA SER A 148 10.98 -26.26 -3.67
C SER A 148 11.11 -26.65 -5.15
N SER A 149 11.72 -25.80 -5.98
CA SER A 149 11.94 -26.08 -7.41
C SER A 149 13.26 -26.80 -7.70
N VAL A 150 14.19 -26.82 -6.73
CA VAL A 150 15.55 -27.39 -6.87
C VAL A 150 15.65 -28.79 -6.26
N ILE A 151 14.68 -29.20 -5.44
CA ILE A 151 14.56 -30.52 -4.81
C ILE A 151 13.48 -31.32 -5.54
#